data_AF-A0A2M7I1G2-F1
#
_entry.id   AF-A0A2M7I1G2-F1
#
_cell.length_a   1.000
_cell.length_b   1.000
_cell.length_c   1.000
_cell.angle_alpha   90.00
_cell.angle_beta   90.00
_cell.angle_gamma   90.00
#
_symmetry.space_group_name_H-M   'P 1'
#
loop_
_entity.id
_entity.type
_entity.pdbx_description
1 polymer ?
#
loop_
_entity_poly.entity_id
_entity_poly.type
_entity_poly.pdbx_seq_one_letter_code
_entity_poly.pdbx_strand_id
1 'polypeptide(L)'
;MLQGVKILDHIWGKLIKYNLGLLLLIGISLFIYSGCSASSNTTRYNRPYNEDKPEKENDIRFSSDDPDIAPADNTPVDIDNLVSKISSPSNSPSKNINLKEKLLMEIIRYMNTPYKYGGITKRGIDCSAFTQTMFKNTVSLDLNRTTRDQYNMGKDISEKDELKFGDLVFFDTRRSVKPGHVGIYLGDNLFAHASSSKGVTISSINSSYYENRFMGGRRVSKF
;
A
#
# COMPACT_ATOMS: atom_id res chain seq x y z
N MET A 1 -48.70 76.71 20.36
CA MET A 1 -49.40 75.89 19.35
C MET A 1 -48.35 75.27 18.42
N LEU A 2 -48.35 73.93 18.37
CA LEU A 2 -47.99 73.09 17.20
C LEU A 2 -46.52 73.21 16.75
N GLN A 3 -45.57 72.45 17.29
CA GLN A 3 -45.34 71.02 16.96
C GLN A 3 -45.74 70.69 15.51
N GLY A 4 -44.80 70.80 14.57
CA GLY A 4 -45.08 70.46 13.17
C GLY A 4 -43.95 70.55 12.15
N VAL A 5 -42.71 70.91 12.51
CA VAL A 5 -41.60 71.02 11.53
C VAL A 5 -40.27 70.52 12.12
N LYS A 6 -40.28 69.34 12.77
CA LYS A 6 -39.05 68.66 13.24
C LYS A 6 -39.03 67.17 12.86
N ILE A 7 -39.51 66.83 11.67
CA ILE A 7 -39.52 65.44 11.18
C ILE A 7 -38.83 65.29 9.80
N LEU A 8 -38.49 66.38 9.10
CA LEU A 8 -37.86 66.27 7.77
C LEU A 8 -36.32 66.26 7.78
N ASP A 9 -35.65 66.82 8.78
CA ASP A 9 -34.17 66.91 8.78
C ASP A 9 -33.45 65.70 9.40
N HIS A 10 -34.21 64.71 9.88
CA HIS A 10 -33.61 63.56 10.58
C HIS A 10 -33.50 62.27 9.73
N ILE A 11 -34.06 62.26 8.51
CA ILE A 11 -34.10 61.07 7.64
C ILE A 11 -33.05 61.15 6.50
N TRP A 12 -32.62 62.33 6.07
CA TRP A 12 -31.65 62.49 4.97
C TRP A 12 -30.16 62.43 5.40
N GLY A 13 -29.84 62.61 6.69
CA GLY A 13 -28.46 62.56 7.19
C GLY A 13 -27.88 61.16 7.44
N LYS A 14 -28.70 60.10 7.38
CA LYS A 14 -28.27 58.71 7.64
C LYS A 14 -28.17 57.82 6.40
N LEU A 15 -28.62 58.28 5.23
CA LEU A 15 -28.60 57.49 3.98
C LEU A 15 -27.33 57.65 3.14
N ILE A 16 -26.46 58.62 3.45
CA ILE A 16 -25.21 58.87 2.70
C ILE A 16 -23.98 58.19 3.31
N LYS A 17 -24.06 57.65 4.53
CA LYS A 17 -22.92 56.97 5.19
C LYS A 17 -22.89 55.45 5.04
N TYR A 18 -23.95 54.82 4.53
CA TYR A 18 -24.00 53.36 4.36
C TYR A 18 -23.78 52.87 2.91
N ASN A 19 -23.49 53.77 1.97
CA ASN A 19 -23.35 53.41 0.55
C ASN A 19 -21.90 53.41 0.03
N LEU A 20 -20.90 53.67 0.88
CA LEU A 20 -19.48 53.56 0.47
C LEU A 20 -18.80 52.29 1.03
N GLY A 21 -19.25 51.78 2.18
CA GLY A 21 -18.75 50.52 2.75
C GLY A 21 -19.34 49.27 2.11
N LEU A 22 -20.60 49.32 1.66
CA LEU A 22 -21.28 48.17 1.06
C LEU A 22 -20.87 47.93 -0.41
N LEU A 23 -20.48 48.98 -1.13
CA LEU A 23 -19.94 48.88 -2.50
C LEU A 23 -18.48 48.38 -2.55
N LEU A 24 -17.72 48.52 -1.45
CA LEU A 24 -16.35 48.00 -1.35
C LEU A 24 -16.30 46.49 -0.99
N LEU A 25 -17.38 45.93 -0.42
CA LEU A 25 -17.51 44.50 -0.14
C LEU A 25 -18.03 43.66 -1.32
N ILE A 26 -18.67 44.28 -2.32
CA ILE A 26 -19.09 43.61 -3.56
C ILE A 26 -17.96 43.63 -4.63
N GLY A 27 -17.01 44.58 -4.54
CA GLY A 27 -15.85 44.64 -5.43
C GLY A 27 -14.72 43.65 -5.09
N ILE A 28 -14.67 43.14 -3.86
CA ILE A 28 -13.64 42.16 -3.43
C ILE A 28 -14.10 40.70 -3.66
N SER A 29 -15.40 40.45 -3.89
CA SER A 29 -15.90 39.10 -4.24
C SER A 29 -15.76 38.71 -5.72
N LEU A 30 -15.29 39.64 -6.57
CA LEU A 30 -14.99 39.37 -7.99
C LEU A 30 -13.48 39.20 -8.29
N PHE A 31 -12.62 39.26 -7.29
CA PHE A 31 -11.16 39.05 -7.42
C PHE A 31 -10.65 37.74 -6.77
N ILE A 32 -11.54 36.75 -6.59
CA ILE A 32 -11.16 35.36 -6.22
C ILE A 32 -11.64 34.34 -7.27
N TYR A 33 -12.06 34.81 -8.46
CA TYR A 33 -12.16 33.96 -9.66
C TYR A 33 -10.81 33.90 -10.39
N SER A 34 -9.79 33.38 -9.71
CA SER A 34 -8.55 32.86 -10.30
C SER A 34 -7.77 32.13 -9.21
N GLY A 35 -8.33 31.01 -8.76
CA GLY A 35 -7.67 30.06 -7.86
C GLY A 35 -7.91 28.65 -8.38
N CYS A 36 -6.94 28.13 -9.11
CA CYS A 36 -6.95 26.77 -9.66
C CYS A 36 -6.93 25.70 -8.56
N SER A 37 -7.85 24.74 -8.66
CA SER A 37 -7.76 23.36 -8.14
C SER A 37 -8.99 22.61 -8.66
N ALA A 38 -9.02 21.36 -9.11
CA ALA A 38 -8.06 20.31 -9.43
C ALA A 38 -8.84 19.26 -10.25
N SER A 39 -8.11 18.25 -10.73
CA SER A 39 -8.61 16.91 -11.08
C SER A 39 -9.04 16.67 -12.53
N SER A 40 -8.15 15.94 -13.21
CA SER A 40 -8.32 14.95 -14.27
C SER A 40 -9.73 14.69 -14.81
N ASN A 41 -9.85 14.72 -16.14
CA ASN A 41 -10.45 13.62 -16.88
C ASN A 41 -9.84 13.50 -18.28
N THR A 42 -9.67 12.25 -18.67
CA THR A 42 -8.93 11.76 -19.82
C THR A 42 -9.62 12.14 -21.13
N THR A 43 -8.88 12.66 -22.11
CA THR A 43 -9.28 12.57 -23.52
C THR A 43 -8.28 11.69 -24.25
N ARG A 44 -8.54 10.39 -24.13
CA ARG A 44 -8.53 9.38 -25.20
C ARG A 44 -7.78 9.84 -26.47
N TYR A 45 -6.49 9.51 -26.54
CA TYR A 45 -5.75 9.62 -27.80
C TYR A 45 -6.22 8.49 -28.72
N ASN A 46 -6.97 8.85 -29.75
CA ASN A 46 -7.25 7.98 -30.90
C ASN A 46 -5.91 7.60 -31.53
N ARG A 47 -5.46 6.35 -31.32
CA ARG A 47 -4.39 5.74 -32.10
C ARG A 47 -5.01 4.58 -32.87
N PRO A 48 -4.93 4.58 -34.22
CA PRO A 48 -5.55 3.53 -35.01
C PRO A 48 -4.85 2.20 -34.70
N TYR A 49 -5.67 1.18 -34.50
CA TYR A 49 -5.23 -0.21 -34.35
C TYR A 49 -4.86 -0.71 -35.75
N ASN A 50 -3.55 -0.76 -36.03
CA ASN A 50 -3.06 -1.55 -37.15
C ASN A 50 -2.99 -3.00 -36.66
N GLU A 51 -3.91 -3.82 -37.18
CA GLU A 51 -3.72 -5.27 -37.28
C GLU A 51 -2.43 -5.56 -38.08
N ASP A 52 -1.78 -6.66 -37.72
CA ASP A 52 -0.58 -7.26 -38.34
C ASP A 52 0.78 -6.95 -37.70
N LYS A 53 1.07 -7.64 -36.58
CA LYS A 53 2.43 -8.16 -36.31
C LYS A 53 2.39 -9.35 -35.33
N PRO A 54 3.17 -10.42 -35.56
CA PRO A 54 3.04 -11.68 -34.85
C PRO A 54 3.60 -11.59 -33.43
N GLU A 55 2.97 -12.32 -32.50
CA GLU A 55 3.34 -12.42 -31.10
C GLU A 55 4.80 -12.90 -30.97
N LYS A 56 5.64 -12.07 -30.36
CA LYS A 56 6.94 -12.47 -29.84
C LYS A 56 6.88 -12.53 -28.33
N GLU A 57 7.10 -13.73 -27.85
CA GLU A 57 7.39 -14.14 -26.49
C GLU A 57 8.48 -13.25 -25.86
N ASN A 58 8.26 -12.80 -24.60
CA ASN A 58 9.20 -12.11 -23.69
C ASN A 58 9.21 -10.57 -23.55
N ASP A 59 8.05 -9.90 -23.61
CA ASP A 59 7.94 -8.54 -23.05
C ASP A 59 7.37 -8.59 -21.61
N ILE A 60 8.18 -9.04 -20.65
CA ILE A 60 8.01 -8.60 -19.26
C ILE A 60 8.32 -7.10 -19.28
N ARG A 61 7.29 -6.27 -19.44
CA ARG A 61 7.40 -4.82 -19.32
C ARG A 61 7.81 -4.48 -17.89
N PHE A 62 9.12 -4.44 -17.66
CA PHE A 62 9.73 -3.76 -16.54
C PHE A 62 9.45 -2.27 -16.76
N SER A 63 8.32 -1.80 -16.24
CA SER A 63 8.00 -0.37 -16.26
C SER A 63 9.05 0.32 -15.41
N SER A 64 9.82 1.23 -16.00
CA SER A 64 10.86 2.03 -15.33
C SER A 64 10.36 2.90 -14.17
N ASP A 65 9.05 2.90 -13.94
CA ASP A 65 8.36 3.67 -12.90
C ASP A 65 7.97 2.82 -11.68
N ASP A 66 8.41 1.56 -11.59
CA ASP A 66 8.10 0.71 -10.43
C ASP A 66 8.90 1.18 -9.20
N PRO A 67 8.25 1.74 -8.17
CA PRO A 67 8.96 2.24 -6.99
C PRO A 67 9.53 1.11 -6.13
N ASP A 68 9.06 -0.13 -6.28
CA ASP A 68 9.58 -1.31 -5.58
C ASP A 68 10.71 -1.95 -6.37
N ILE A 69 11.95 -1.51 -6.24
CA ILE A 69 13.09 -2.27 -6.78
C ILE A 69 13.80 -2.94 -5.62
N ALA A 70 13.31 -4.13 -5.26
CA ALA A 70 14.08 -5.06 -4.44
C ALA A 70 15.08 -5.77 -5.38
N PRO A 71 16.41 -5.64 -5.16
CA PRO A 71 17.38 -6.38 -5.93
C PRO A 71 17.11 -7.88 -5.75
N ALA A 72 17.45 -8.64 -6.77
CA ALA A 72 17.40 -10.08 -6.72
C ALA A 72 18.39 -10.56 -5.64
N ASP A 73 17.91 -10.81 -4.42
CA ASP A 73 18.70 -11.46 -3.37
C ASP A 73 19.04 -12.87 -3.87
N ASN A 74 20.32 -13.11 -4.19
CA ASN A 74 20.83 -14.35 -4.75
C ASN A 74 21.14 -15.41 -3.68
N THR A 75 20.72 -15.22 -2.43
CA THR A 75 20.79 -16.27 -1.43
C THR A 75 19.89 -17.45 -1.83
N PRO A 76 20.46 -18.66 -2.06
CA PRO A 76 19.65 -19.84 -2.30
C PRO A 76 18.93 -20.19 -1.00
N VAL A 77 17.60 -20.03 -0.97
CA VAL A 77 16.78 -20.57 0.12
C VAL A 77 16.43 -22.00 -0.24
N ASP A 78 16.94 -22.94 0.55
CA ASP A 78 16.63 -24.36 0.42
C ASP A 78 15.20 -24.62 0.89
N ILE A 79 14.27 -24.70 -0.07
CA ILE A 79 12.86 -24.97 0.18
C ILE A 79 12.69 -26.39 0.76
N ASP A 80 13.55 -27.34 0.41
CA ASP A 80 13.45 -28.73 0.89
C ASP A 80 13.82 -28.81 2.37
N ASN A 81 14.83 -28.04 2.81
CA ASN A 81 15.17 -27.91 4.22
C ASN A 81 14.05 -27.21 5.02
N LEU A 82 13.44 -26.17 4.45
CA LEU A 82 12.29 -25.53 5.08
C LEU A 82 11.12 -26.51 5.25
N VAL A 83 10.74 -27.23 4.18
CA VAL A 83 9.66 -28.21 4.19
C VAL A 83 9.94 -29.34 5.17
N SER A 84 11.16 -29.88 5.22
CA SER A 84 11.54 -30.96 6.15
C SER A 84 11.54 -30.54 7.62
N LYS A 85 11.96 -29.30 7.94
CA LYS A 85 11.80 -28.74 9.30
C LYS A 85 10.33 -28.61 9.70
N ILE A 86 9.45 -28.27 8.74
CA ILE A 86 8.00 -28.15 8.98
C ILE A 86 7.33 -29.51 9.13
N SER A 87 7.74 -30.51 8.34
CA SER A 87 7.18 -31.87 8.36
C SER A 87 7.65 -32.72 9.56
N SER A 88 8.57 -32.21 10.38
CA SER A 88 9.01 -32.92 11.59
C SER A 88 7.87 -32.93 12.63
N PRO A 89 7.45 -34.09 13.14
CA PRO A 89 6.27 -34.21 13.98
C PRO A 89 6.53 -33.61 15.37
N SER A 90 6.02 -32.40 15.59
CA SER A 90 5.87 -31.86 16.93
C SER A 90 4.66 -32.52 17.59
N ASN A 91 4.88 -33.26 18.67
CA ASN A 91 3.85 -33.93 19.48
C ASN A 91 2.96 -32.92 20.24
N SER A 92 2.24 -32.05 19.53
CA SER A 92 1.29 -31.09 20.09
C SER A 92 -0.07 -31.22 19.41
N PRO A 93 -1.14 -31.54 20.16
CA PRO A 93 -2.48 -31.70 19.60
C PRO A 93 -3.10 -30.31 19.44
N SER A 94 -2.99 -29.64 18.28
CA SER A 94 -3.76 -28.40 18.11
C SER A 94 -3.88 -27.91 16.67
N LYS A 95 -5.07 -27.38 16.37
CA LYS A 95 -5.48 -26.54 15.23
C LYS A 95 -4.41 -25.59 14.65
N ASN A 96 -3.41 -25.20 15.42
CA ASN A 96 -2.29 -24.33 15.03
C ASN A 96 -1.34 -24.99 14.00
N ILE A 97 -1.08 -26.29 14.12
CA ILE A 97 -0.27 -27.03 13.12
C ILE A 97 -0.93 -26.90 11.74
N ASN A 98 -2.26 -27.07 11.68
CA ASN A 98 -3.01 -26.94 10.45
C ASN A 98 -2.92 -25.52 9.83
N LEU A 99 -2.98 -24.46 10.65
CA LEU A 99 -2.90 -23.09 10.13
C LEU A 99 -1.52 -22.74 9.57
N LYS A 100 -0.44 -23.17 10.24
CA LYS A 100 0.93 -22.99 9.74
C LYS A 100 1.13 -23.72 8.42
N GLU A 101 0.78 -25.00 8.37
CA GLU A 101 0.85 -25.82 7.16
C GLU A 101 0.01 -25.19 6.03
N LYS A 102 -1.21 -24.76 6.32
CA LYS A 102 -2.09 -24.10 5.35
C LYS A 102 -1.46 -22.82 4.78
N LEU A 103 -0.84 -21.98 5.62
CA LEU A 103 -0.14 -20.79 5.17
C LEU A 103 1.06 -21.13 4.27
N LEU A 104 1.87 -22.10 4.67
CA LEU A 104 3.02 -22.53 3.90
C LEU A 104 2.62 -23.14 2.56
N MET A 105 1.60 -23.99 2.53
CA MET A 105 1.06 -24.55 1.28
C MET A 105 0.52 -23.45 0.36
N GLU A 106 -0.14 -22.43 0.91
CA GLU A 106 -0.64 -21.31 0.11
C GLU A 106 0.50 -20.44 -0.45
N ILE A 107 1.56 -20.22 0.33
CA ILE A 107 2.79 -19.56 -0.15
C ILE A 107 3.41 -20.38 -1.28
N ILE A 108 3.60 -21.70 -1.10
CA ILE A 108 4.15 -22.62 -2.10
C ILE A 108 3.34 -22.55 -3.40
N ARG A 109 2.00 -22.51 -3.31
CA ARG A 109 1.10 -22.37 -4.48
C ARG A 109 1.28 -21.06 -5.24
N TYR A 110 1.86 -20.04 -4.62
CA TYR A 110 2.12 -18.74 -5.22
C TYR A 110 3.58 -18.53 -5.62
N MET A 111 4.51 -19.39 -5.19
CA MET A 111 5.94 -19.30 -5.55
C MET A 111 6.13 -19.10 -7.06
N ASN A 112 7.08 -18.25 -7.42
CA ASN A 112 7.39 -17.83 -8.79
C ASN A 112 6.28 -17.04 -9.52
N THR A 113 5.15 -16.73 -8.87
CA THR A 113 4.18 -15.78 -9.44
C THR A 113 4.89 -14.45 -9.72
N PRO A 114 4.86 -13.93 -10.96
CA PRO A 114 5.56 -12.69 -11.28
C PRO A 114 5.07 -11.52 -10.44
N TYR A 115 5.97 -10.59 -10.13
CA TYR A 115 5.55 -9.35 -9.52
C TYR A 115 4.82 -8.48 -10.55
N LYS A 116 3.77 -7.80 -10.09
CA LYS A 116 3.12 -6.75 -10.85
C LYS A 116 2.60 -5.70 -9.89
N TYR A 117 3.06 -4.46 -10.03
CA TYR A 117 2.56 -3.34 -9.25
C TYR A 117 1.03 -3.23 -9.35
N GLY A 118 0.33 -3.19 -8.21
CA GLY A 118 -1.13 -3.18 -8.18
C GLY A 118 -1.79 -4.54 -8.49
N GLY A 119 -1.00 -5.56 -8.85
CA GLY A 119 -1.48 -6.88 -9.22
C GLY A 119 -2.07 -7.65 -8.04
N ILE A 120 -3.10 -8.44 -8.31
CA ILE A 120 -3.87 -9.20 -7.31
C ILE A 120 -4.11 -10.66 -7.73
N THR A 121 -3.36 -11.18 -8.71
CA THR A 121 -3.65 -12.50 -9.31
C THR A 121 -2.38 -13.33 -9.47
N LYS A 122 -2.53 -14.64 -9.74
CA LYS A 122 -1.40 -15.53 -10.07
C LYS A 122 -0.68 -15.21 -11.39
N ARG A 123 -1.17 -14.27 -12.20
CA ARG A 123 -0.45 -13.76 -13.39
C ARG A 123 0.44 -12.55 -13.07
N GLY A 124 0.39 -12.06 -11.84
CA GLY A 124 1.00 -10.80 -11.43
C GLY A 124 0.43 -10.32 -10.11
N ILE A 125 1.26 -10.26 -9.07
CA ILE A 125 0.86 -9.87 -7.72
C ILE A 125 1.89 -8.91 -7.10
N ASP A 126 1.44 -7.90 -6.35
CA ASP A 126 2.35 -7.06 -5.54
C ASP A 126 2.50 -7.58 -4.11
N CYS A 127 3.43 -6.98 -3.36
CA CYS A 127 3.79 -7.42 -2.01
C CYS A 127 2.61 -7.40 -1.04
N SER A 128 1.83 -6.31 -1.04
CA SER A 128 0.67 -6.15 -0.16
C SER A 128 -0.54 -6.98 -0.57
N ALA A 129 -0.75 -7.21 -1.87
CA ALA A 129 -1.78 -8.12 -2.36
C ALA A 129 -1.41 -9.57 -2.07
N PHE A 130 -0.13 -9.92 -2.11
CA PHE A 130 0.37 -11.23 -1.72
C PHE A 130 0.03 -11.53 -0.25
N THR A 131 0.40 -10.65 0.67
CA THR A 131 0.05 -10.83 2.09
C THR A 131 -1.45 -10.87 2.31
N GLN A 132 -2.23 -9.98 1.68
CA GLN A 132 -3.69 -10.01 1.74
C GLN A 132 -4.26 -11.36 1.31
N THR A 133 -3.77 -11.91 0.20
CA THR A 133 -4.22 -13.20 -0.33
C THR A 133 -3.88 -14.35 0.63
N MET A 134 -2.66 -14.38 1.16
CA MET A 134 -2.24 -15.41 2.11
C MET A 134 -3.13 -15.40 3.36
N PHE A 135 -3.36 -14.24 3.98
CA PHE A 135 -4.16 -14.15 5.19
C PHE A 135 -5.65 -14.39 4.95
N LYS A 136 -6.19 -13.93 3.82
CA LYS A 136 -7.58 -14.18 3.43
C LYS A 136 -7.84 -15.68 3.25
N ASN A 137 -6.96 -16.38 2.55
CA ASN A 137 -7.18 -17.79 2.20
C ASN A 137 -6.89 -18.73 3.38
N THR A 138 -6.03 -18.33 4.31
CA THR A 138 -5.56 -19.20 5.41
C THR A 138 -6.37 -19.03 6.68
N VAL A 139 -6.55 -17.79 7.13
CA VAL A 139 -7.17 -17.43 8.40
C VAL A 139 -8.41 -16.54 8.25
N SER A 140 -8.89 -16.32 7.02
CA SER A 140 -10.06 -15.49 6.72
C SER A 140 -9.94 -14.05 7.22
N LEU A 141 -8.72 -13.52 7.31
CA LEU A 141 -8.46 -12.14 7.73
C LEU A 141 -8.27 -11.24 6.50
N ASP A 142 -9.07 -10.18 6.42
CA ASP A 142 -8.94 -9.15 5.39
C ASP A 142 -7.89 -8.11 5.82
N LEU A 143 -6.70 -8.20 5.22
CA LEU A 143 -5.70 -7.15 5.35
C LEU A 143 -6.04 -5.97 4.44
N ASN A 144 -5.63 -4.77 4.86
CA ASN A 144 -5.75 -3.58 4.03
C ASN A 144 -4.92 -3.72 2.74
N ARG A 145 -5.34 -3.02 1.68
CA ARG A 145 -4.76 -3.21 0.34
C ARG A 145 -3.31 -2.72 0.22
N THR A 146 -2.93 -1.67 0.95
CA THR A 146 -1.62 -1.04 0.78
C THR A 146 -0.64 -1.46 1.88
N THR A 147 0.65 -1.52 1.54
CA THR A 147 1.74 -1.79 2.50
C THR A 147 1.69 -0.86 3.72
N ARG A 148 1.42 0.44 3.49
CA ARG A 148 1.32 1.42 4.57
C ARG A 148 0.14 1.15 5.50
N ASP A 149 -1.01 0.81 4.93
CA ASP A 149 -2.20 0.54 5.75
C ASP A 149 -2.04 -0.77 6.54
N GLN A 150 -1.40 -1.78 5.96
CA GLN A 150 -1.05 -3.02 6.67
C GLN A 150 -0.07 -2.76 7.82
N TYR A 151 0.85 -1.82 7.66
CA TYR A 151 1.76 -1.41 8.73
C TYR A 151 1.07 -0.78 9.93
N ASN A 152 -0.17 -0.32 9.78
CA ASN A 152 -0.96 0.23 10.90
C ASN A 152 -1.91 -0.81 11.52
N MET A 153 -1.82 -2.08 11.12
CA MET A 153 -2.68 -3.15 11.62
C MET A 153 -2.02 -3.96 12.72
N GLY A 154 -2.81 -4.46 13.67
CA GLY A 154 -2.36 -5.43 14.67
C GLY A 154 -1.38 -4.88 15.71
N LYS A 155 -0.69 -5.79 16.40
CA LYS A 155 0.30 -5.46 17.43
C LYS A 155 1.65 -5.10 16.77
N ASP A 156 2.27 -4.02 17.22
CA ASP A 156 3.63 -3.64 16.85
C ASP A 156 4.67 -4.63 17.39
N ILE A 157 5.62 -5.00 16.54
CA ILE A 157 6.76 -5.85 16.86
C ILE A 157 8.03 -5.12 16.40
N SER A 158 8.57 -4.27 17.26
CA SER A 158 9.74 -3.45 16.95
C SER A 158 11.03 -4.29 16.89
N GLU A 159 11.16 -5.26 17.79
CA GLU A 159 12.35 -6.07 17.94
C GLU A 159 12.28 -7.32 17.06
N LYS A 160 13.36 -7.55 16.30
CA LYS A 160 13.46 -8.68 15.36
C LYS A 160 13.36 -10.04 16.07
N ASP A 161 13.90 -10.15 17.29
CA ASP A 161 13.88 -11.38 18.08
C ASP A 161 12.48 -11.70 18.64
N GLU A 162 11.55 -10.75 18.62
CA GLU A 162 10.17 -10.98 19.02
C GLU A 162 9.28 -11.48 17.87
N LEU A 163 9.81 -11.52 16.63
CA LEU A 163 9.09 -11.99 15.46
C LEU A 163 8.72 -13.47 15.60
N LYS A 164 7.48 -13.77 15.20
CA LYS A 164 6.92 -15.12 15.18
C LYS A 164 6.36 -15.43 13.81
N PHE A 165 6.35 -16.72 13.48
CA PHE A 165 5.78 -17.21 12.24
C PHE A 165 4.41 -16.56 11.96
N GLY A 166 4.24 -16.05 10.74
CA GLY A 166 3.02 -15.36 10.31
C GLY A 166 2.96 -13.88 10.69
N ASP A 167 3.97 -13.29 11.34
CA ASP A 167 4.04 -11.83 11.46
C ASP A 167 4.30 -11.20 10.09
N LEU A 168 3.69 -10.04 9.83
CA LEU A 168 4.05 -9.22 8.69
C LEU A 168 5.36 -8.50 9.00
N VAL A 169 6.32 -8.48 8.06
CA VAL A 169 7.59 -7.77 8.19
C VAL A 169 7.68 -6.67 7.13
N PHE A 170 8.16 -5.50 7.51
CA PHE A 170 8.11 -4.30 6.68
C PHE A 170 9.48 -3.72 6.43
N PHE A 171 9.65 -3.13 5.24
CA PHE A 171 10.94 -2.61 4.80
C PHE A 171 10.85 -1.25 4.11
N ASP A 172 11.90 -0.44 4.29
CA ASP A 172 12.10 0.86 3.65
C ASP A 172 12.76 0.71 2.27
N THR A 173 12.00 0.25 1.28
CA THR A 173 12.50 -0.04 -0.08
C THR A 173 12.20 1.07 -1.09
N ARG A 174 11.33 2.03 -0.76
CA ARG A 174 10.90 3.10 -1.68
C ARG A 174 11.33 4.47 -1.15
N ARG A 175 11.79 5.36 -2.04
CA ARG A 175 12.24 6.72 -1.67
C ARG A 175 11.11 7.61 -1.12
N SER A 176 9.91 7.52 -1.71
CA SER A 176 8.82 8.47 -1.46
C SER A 176 7.71 7.95 -0.55
N VAL A 177 7.74 6.65 -0.19
CA VAL A 177 6.65 5.98 0.53
C VAL A 177 7.25 4.99 1.52
N LYS A 178 6.85 5.11 2.79
CA LYS A 178 7.25 4.18 3.86
C LYS A 178 6.03 3.59 4.59
N PRO A 179 6.08 2.31 4.99
CA PRO A 179 6.98 1.29 4.46
C PRO A 179 6.76 1.07 2.95
N GLY A 180 7.84 0.70 2.26
CA GLY A 180 7.84 0.45 0.82
C GLY A 180 7.45 -0.97 0.45
N HIS A 181 7.83 -1.94 1.30
CA HIS A 181 7.65 -3.36 1.03
C HIS A 181 7.16 -4.13 2.26
N VAL A 182 6.47 -5.25 2.02
CA VAL A 182 5.95 -6.14 3.07
C VAL A 182 6.16 -7.61 2.70
N GLY A 183 6.37 -8.45 3.69
CA GLY A 183 6.39 -9.90 3.57
C GLY A 183 5.84 -10.59 4.81
N ILE A 184 5.86 -11.92 4.81
CA ILE A 184 5.36 -12.78 5.89
C ILE A 184 6.55 -13.53 6.50
N TYR A 185 6.78 -13.34 7.79
CA TYR A 185 7.85 -14.01 8.52
C TYR A 185 7.58 -15.52 8.66
N LEU A 186 8.58 -16.32 8.35
CA LEU A 186 8.50 -17.79 8.38
C LEU A 186 9.29 -18.40 9.55
N GLY A 187 9.97 -17.58 10.36
CA GLY A 187 10.96 -18.06 11.32
C GLY A 187 12.37 -18.07 10.72
N ASP A 188 13.38 -18.31 11.56
CA ASP A 188 14.79 -18.43 11.15
C ASP A 188 15.30 -17.25 10.30
N ASN A 189 14.84 -16.02 10.56
CA ASN A 189 15.14 -14.83 9.76
C ASN A 189 14.66 -14.90 8.29
N LEU A 190 13.80 -15.86 7.94
CA LEU A 190 13.23 -16.02 6.60
C LEU A 190 11.86 -15.36 6.48
N PHE A 191 11.55 -14.85 5.29
CA PHE A 191 10.23 -14.30 5.00
C PHE A 191 9.83 -14.52 3.54
N ALA A 192 8.55 -14.79 3.31
CA ALA A 192 7.95 -14.89 1.98
C ALA A 192 7.41 -13.53 1.52
N HIS A 193 7.63 -13.17 0.26
CA HIS A 193 7.15 -11.91 -0.31
C HIS A 193 7.09 -11.95 -1.84
N ALA A 194 6.37 -11.02 -2.46
CA ALA A 194 6.47 -10.77 -3.90
C ALA A 194 7.61 -9.78 -4.18
N SER A 195 8.75 -10.28 -4.66
CA SER A 195 9.91 -9.49 -5.11
C SER A 195 9.69 -8.96 -6.51
N SER A 196 9.99 -7.68 -6.76
CA SER A 196 9.91 -7.11 -8.11
C SER A 196 10.83 -7.75 -9.14
N SER A 197 11.95 -8.32 -8.70
CA SER A 197 12.92 -8.99 -9.59
C SER A 197 12.70 -10.49 -9.74
N LYS A 198 12.11 -11.16 -8.75
CA LYS A 198 11.98 -12.63 -8.70
C LYS A 198 10.54 -13.16 -8.65
N GLY A 199 9.55 -12.27 -8.55
CA GLY A 199 8.19 -12.66 -8.21
C GLY A 199 8.10 -13.15 -6.77
N VAL A 200 7.10 -13.99 -6.47
CA VAL A 200 6.93 -14.57 -5.14
C VAL A 200 8.09 -15.50 -4.81
N THR A 201 8.83 -15.15 -3.76
CA THR A 201 10.04 -15.83 -3.31
C THR A 201 10.15 -15.79 -1.79
N ILE A 202 11.12 -16.53 -1.26
CA ILE A 202 11.57 -16.44 0.13
C ILE A 202 12.95 -15.76 0.12
N SER A 203 13.17 -14.84 1.06
CA SER A 203 14.45 -14.15 1.27
C SER A 203 14.80 -14.13 2.76
N SER A 204 16.04 -13.75 3.07
CA SER A 204 16.50 -13.57 4.45
C SER A 204 16.45 -12.10 4.86
N ILE A 205 15.91 -11.82 6.06
CA ILE A 205 15.98 -10.50 6.72
C ILE A 205 17.44 -10.13 7.00
N ASN A 206 18.35 -11.12 7.13
CA ASN A 206 19.78 -10.90 7.34
C ASN A 206 20.55 -10.60 6.06
N SER A 207 19.89 -10.64 4.89
CA SER A 207 20.57 -10.18 3.68
C SER A 207 20.88 -8.69 3.82
N SER A 208 22.06 -8.26 3.35
CA SER A 208 22.50 -6.86 3.47
C SER A 208 21.46 -5.85 2.94
N TYR A 209 20.67 -6.23 1.92
CA TYR A 209 19.62 -5.37 1.42
C TYR A 209 18.45 -5.21 2.40
N TYR A 210 17.91 -6.30 2.94
CA TYR A 210 16.74 -6.28 3.82
C TYR A 210 17.08 -5.86 5.25
N GLU A 211 18.26 -6.22 5.74
CA GLU A 211 18.73 -5.88 7.09
C GLU A 211 18.76 -4.36 7.29
N ASN A 212 19.38 -3.64 6.35
CA ASN A 212 19.50 -2.18 6.40
C ASN A 212 18.18 -1.44 6.14
N ARG A 213 17.09 -2.16 5.85
CA ARG A 213 15.78 -1.59 5.51
C ARG A 213 14.69 -2.07 6.44
N PHE A 214 14.97 -2.96 7.38
CA PHE A 214 13.96 -3.52 8.27
C PHE A 214 13.34 -2.41 9.14
N MET A 215 12.01 -2.33 9.12
CA MET A 215 11.23 -1.31 9.84
C MET A 215 10.47 -1.86 11.05
N GLY A 216 10.55 -3.17 11.31
CA GLY A 216 9.74 -3.86 12.31
C GLY A 216 8.66 -4.75 11.68
N GLY A 217 7.81 -5.29 12.53
CA GLY A 217 6.74 -6.21 12.14
C GLY A 217 5.37 -5.88 12.73
N ARG A 218 4.34 -6.52 12.18
CA ARG A 218 2.96 -6.45 12.67
C ARG A 218 2.39 -7.84 12.87
N ARG A 219 1.90 -8.09 14.09
CA ARG A 219 1.19 -9.33 14.44
C ARG A 219 -0.32 -9.11 14.37
N VAL A 220 -0.92 -9.65 13.32
CA VAL A 220 -2.35 -9.47 13.00
C VAL A 220 -3.18 -10.73 13.26
N SER A 221 -2.53 -11.90 13.39
CA SER A 221 -3.17 -13.19 13.70
C SER A 221 -2.23 -14.07 14.54
N LYS A 222 -2.75 -15.17 15.06
CA LYS A 222 -1.98 -16.23 15.74
C LYS A 222 -1.94 -17.48 14.84
N PHE A 223 -0.75 -18.06 14.72
CA PHE A 223 -0.48 -19.29 13.96
C PHE A 223 0.21 -20.32 14.84
#